data_AF-A0A0Q7CZQ0-F1
#
_entry.id   AF-A0A0Q7CZQ0-F1
#
_cell.length_a   1.000
_cell.length_b   1.000
_cell.length_c   1.000
_cell.angle_alpha   90.00
_cell.angle_beta   90.00
_cell.angle_gamma   90.00
#
_symmetry.space_group_name_H-M   'P 1'
#
loop_
_entity.id
_entity.type
_entity.pdbx_description
1 polymer ?
#
loop_
_entity_poly.entity_id
_entity_poly.type
_entity_poly.pdbx_seq_one_letter_code
_entity_poly.pdbx_strand_id
1 'polypeptide(L)'
;MRTLVIAALGVTLAAGAVQAQVPTIPVEALKAAGLDPHTKVDGGAVQVLTGQRAVIDIDDSGKLKLEDVETGRIGMAASDGKETYKGAGAGKLAFALDASVEKRQSILKIWNGLTRPLAYEAEITALRGGKLMKRMSTICTVPAGAVGYEVWPDPVISVTLSKFAETPADKHVCQ
;
A
#
# COMPACT_ATOMS: atom_id res chain seq x y z
N MET A 1 -37.93 -54.12 25.92
CA MET A 1 -37.12 -52.94 26.34
C MET A 1 -35.66 -53.22 26.04
N ARG A 2 -35.07 -52.50 25.07
CA ARG A 2 -33.64 -52.19 25.02
C ARG A 2 -33.41 -51.17 23.92
N THR A 3 -33.29 -49.93 24.37
CA THR A 3 -33.01 -48.70 23.63
C THR A 3 -31.62 -48.78 22.98
N LEU A 4 -31.52 -48.53 21.68
CA LEU A 4 -30.24 -48.25 21.02
C LEU A 4 -30.09 -46.73 20.88
N VAL A 5 -29.05 -46.19 21.49
CA VAL A 5 -28.70 -44.76 21.46
C VAL A 5 -27.86 -44.49 20.21
N ILE A 6 -28.31 -43.54 19.39
CA ILE A 6 -27.59 -43.03 18.21
C ILE A 6 -26.57 -41.99 18.71
N ALA A 7 -25.29 -42.25 18.52
CA ALA A 7 -24.23 -41.27 18.77
C ALA A 7 -23.91 -40.52 17.45
N ALA A 8 -24.37 -39.28 17.35
CA ALA A 8 -24.00 -38.36 16.27
C ALA A 8 -22.64 -37.72 16.59
N LEU A 9 -21.60 -38.09 15.84
CA LEU A 9 -20.29 -37.43 15.87
C LEU A 9 -20.39 -36.10 15.10
N GLY A 10 -20.50 -35.00 15.82
CA GLY A 10 -20.34 -33.65 15.28
C GLY A 10 -18.86 -33.36 15.05
N VAL A 11 -18.44 -33.30 13.79
CA VAL A 11 -17.12 -32.78 13.40
C VAL A 11 -17.26 -31.28 13.18
N THR A 12 -16.80 -30.48 14.15
CA THR A 12 -16.59 -29.04 13.98
C THR A 12 -15.18 -28.84 13.44
N LEU A 13 -15.06 -28.65 12.12
CA LEU A 13 -13.82 -28.17 11.51
C LEU A 13 -13.70 -26.66 11.80
N ALA A 14 -12.85 -26.32 12.77
CA ALA A 14 -12.42 -24.95 13.01
C ALA A 14 -11.65 -24.45 11.78
N ALA A 15 -12.23 -23.50 11.04
CA ALA A 15 -11.55 -22.76 9.99
C ALA A 15 -10.49 -21.87 10.64
N GLY A 16 -9.24 -22.32 10.64
CA GLY A 16 -8.10 -21.50 11.02
C GLY A 16 -7.94 -20.36 10.02
N ALA A 17 -8.29 -19.14 10.43
CA ALA A 17 -7.95 -17.93 9.71
C ALA A 17 -6.42 -17.77 9.74
N VAL A 18 -5.75 -18.17 8.66
CA VAL A 18 -4.36 -17.81 8.42
C VAL A 18 -4.34 -16.32 8.08
N GLN A 19 -4.25 -15.48 9.10
CA GLN A 19 -3.93 -14.07 8.90
C GLN A 19 -2.56 -14.04 8.21
N ALA A 20 -2.53 -13.56 6.97
CA ALA A 20 -1.28 -13.30 6.26
C ALA A 20 -0.46 -12.32 7.11
N GLN A 21 0.54 -12.84 7.84
CA GLN A 21 1.45 -12.03 8.63
C GLN A 21 2.24 -11.15 7.67
N VAL A 22 2.00 -9.84 7.73
CA VAL A 22 2.89 -8.85 7.12
C VAL A 22 4.28 -9.09 7.72
N PRO A 23 5.35 -9.25 6.89
CA PRO A 23 6.69 -9.47 7.42
C PRO A 23 7.03 -8.34 8.39
N THR A 24 7.26 -8.70 9.66
CA THR A 24 7.64 -7.74 10.70
C THR A 24 9.11 -7.42 10.52
N ILE A 25 9.40 -6.24 9.98
CA ILE A 25 10.78 -5.76 9.84
C ILE A 25 11.16 -5.07 11.14
N PRO A 26 12.30 -5.42 11.76
CA PRO A 26 12.76 -4.75 12.96
C PRO A 26 12.89 -3.24 12.74
N VAL A 27 12.39 -2.45 13.68
CA VAL A 27 12.42 -0.98 13.63
C VAL A 27 13.86 -0.47 13.51
N GLU A 28 14.82 -1.19 14.09
CA GLU A 28 16.25 -0.90 14.04
C GLU A 28 16.79 -1.01 12.61
N ALA A 29 16.34 -2.01 11.85
CA ALA A 29 16.74 -2.18 10.45
C ALA A 29 16.20 -1.05 9.58
N LEU A 30 14.94 -0.63 9.81
CA LEU A 30 14.34 0.52 9.12
C LEU A 30 15.12 1.80 9.40
N LYS A 31 15.39 2.09 10.67
CA LYS A 31 16.17 3.27 11.09
C LYS A 31 17.58 3.26 10.52
N ALA A 32 18.26 2.11 10.51
CA ALA A 32 19.59 1.97 9.92
C ALA A 32 19.60 2.22 8.39
N ALA A 33 18.47 1.98 7.70
CA ALA A 33 18.27 2.34 6.30
C ALA A 33 17.81 3.80 6.09
N GLY A 34 17.79 4.61 7.15
CA GLY A 34 17.30 5.98 7.12
C GLY A 34 15.78 6.08 6.90
N LEU A 35 15.03 5.02 7.20
CA LEU A 35 13.58 5.03 7.15
C LEU A 35 12.99 5.31 8.52
N ASP A 36 11.92 6.09 8.51
CA ASP A 36 11.04 6.22 9.66
C ASP A 36 10.17 4.96 9.80
N PRO A 37 9.96 4.40 11.00
CA PRO A 37 9.06 3.26 11.18
C PRO A 37 7.56 3.62 11.05
N HIS A 38 7.23 4.83 10.62
CA HIS A 38 5.86 5.28 10.37
C HIS A 38 5.66 5.77 8.94
N THR A 39 4.46 5.53 8.42
CA THR A 39 3.96 6.28 7.25
C THR A 39 3.83 7.75 7.66
N LYS A 40 4.38 8.66 6.85
CA LYS A 40 4.43 10.08 7.18
C LYS A 40 4.49 10.98 5.95
N VAL A 41 4.25 12.27 6.17
CA VAL A 41 4.57 13.34 5.22
C VAL A 41 5.67 14.21 5.83
N ASP A 42 6.76 14.39 5.12
CA ASP A 42 7.89 15.21 5.55
C ASP A 42 8.62 15.81 4.34
N GLY A 43 9.01 17.08 4.42
CA GLY A 43 9.76 17.75 3.35
C GLY A 43 9.10 17.74 1.96
N GLY A 44 7.77 17.62 1.87
CA GLY A 44 7.06 17.48 0.59
C GLY A 44 7.10 16.07 -0.01
N ALA A 45 7.55 15.07 0.75
CA ALA A 45 7.52 13.66 0.39
C ALA A 45 6.51 12.89 1.26
N VAL A 46 5.95 11.83 0.70
CA VAL A 46 5.08 10.87 1.40
C VAL A 46 5.82 9.55 1.51
N GLN A 47 6.11 9.11 2.74
CA GLN A 47 6.61 7.76 2.98
C GLN A 47 5.42 6.87 3.34
N VAL A 48 5.24 5.76 2.62
CA VAL A 48 4.21 4.74 2.87
C VAL A 48 4.89 3.42 3.22
N LEU A 49 4.45 2.77 4.30
CA LEU A 49 4.91 1.44 4.70
C LEU A 49 3.97 0.33 4.25
N THR A 50 4.52 -0.86 4.05
CA THR A 50 3.73 -2.03 3.63
C THR A 50 2.67 -2.40 4.67
N GLY A 51 1.46 -2.66 4.20
CA GLY A 51 0.27 -2.90 5.01
C GLY A 51 -0.47 -1.63 5.42
N GLN A 52 -0.01 -0.44 4.99
CA GLN A 52 -0.62 0.84 5.33
C GLN A 52 -1.08 1.62 4.10
N ARG A 53 -2.02 2.54 4.33
CA ARG A 53 -2.48 3.54 3.37
C ARG A 53 -2.37 4.94 3.96
N ALA A 54 -1.67 5.83 3.27
CA ALA A 54 -1.66 7.25 3.57
C ALA A 54 -2.81 7.95 2.84
N VAL A 55 -3.60 8.76 3.54
CA VAL A 55 -4.59 9.68 2.96
C VAL A 55 -4.05 11.09 3.05
N ILE A 56 -3.93 11.75 1.90
CA ILE A 56 -3.24 13.02 1.75
C ILE A 56 -4.23 14.07 1.25
N ASP A 57 -4.28 15.19 1.97
CA ASP A 57 -4.90 16.42 1.51
C ASP A 57 -3.84 17.33 0.88
N ILE A 58 -4.27 18.15 -0.07
CA ILE A 58 -3.44 19.19 -0.67
C ILE A 58 -4.06 20.52 -0.29
N ASP A 59 -3.35 21.31 0.51
CA ASP A 59 -3.85 22.62 0.91
C ASP A 59 -3.81 23.63 -0.25
N ASP A 60 -4.38 24.82 -0.02
CA ASP A 60 -4.44 25.89 -1.03
C ASP A 60 -3.06 26.36 -1.51
N SER A 61 -1.99 26.07 -0.75
CA SER A 61 -0.61 26.38 -1.12
C SER A 61 0.07 25.27 -1.94
N GLY A 62 -0.64 24.17 -2.21
CA GLY A 62 -0.12 23.00 -2.90
C GLY A 62 0.70 22.08 -1.99
N LYS A 63 0.69 22.31 -0.68
CA LYS A 63 1.46 21.52 0.27
C LYS A 63 0.68 20.27 0.68
N LEU A 64 1.40 19.16 0.74
CA LEU A 64 0.84 17.88 1.19
C LEU A 64 0.66 17.86 2.69
N LYS A 65 -0.51 17.40 3.12
CA LYS A 65 -0.85 17.17 4.52
C LYS A 65 -1.34 15.74 4.71
N LEU A 66 -0.73 15.03 5.65
CA LEU A 66 -1.21 13.71 6.06
C LEU A 66 -2.50 13.88 6.88
N GLU A 67 -3.60 13.37 6.34
CA GLU A 67 -4.89 13.40 7.03
C GLU A 67 -5.10 12.15 7.87
N ASP A 68 -4.72 10.98 7.33
CA ASP A 68 -4.90 9.71 8.02
C ASP A 68 -3.88 8.66 7.55
N VAL A 69 -3.62 7.69 8.44
CA VAL A 69 -2.87 6.46 8.14
C VAL A 69 -3.73 5.28 8.53
N GLU A 70 -4.18 4.55 7.52
CA GLU A 70 -5.02 3.38 7.71
C GLU A 70 -4.21 2.09 7.57
N THR A 71 -4.67 1.04 8.25
CA THR A 71 -4.18 -0.33 8.04
C THR A 71 -5.25 -1.13 7.31
N GLY A 72 -4.85 -1.94 6.34
CA GLY A 72 -5.78 -2.67 5.49
C GLY A 72 -5.09 -3.45 4.39
N ARG A 73 -5.88 -3.95 3.43
CA ARG A 73 -5.46 -4.80 2.33
C ARG A 73 -5.90 -4.26 0.99
N ILE A 74 -4.98 -4.32 0.03
CA ILE A 74 -5.26 -4.08 -1.38
C ILE A 74 -5.88 -5.35 -1.97
N GLY A 75 -7.00 -5.25 -2.68
CA GLY A 75 -7.69 -6.41 -3.23
C GLY A 75 -6.80 -7.27 -4.13
N MET A 76 -5.93 -6.66 -4.95
CA MET A 76 -4.96 -7.38 -5.78
C MET A 76 -3.91 -8.17 -4.99
N ALA A 77 -3.62 -7.73 -3.75
CA ALA A 77 -2.67 -8.35 -2.84
C ALA A 77 -3.32 -9.43 -1.96
N ALA A 78 -4.60 -9.27 -1.64
CA ALA A 78 -5.39 -10.20 -0.84
C ALA A 78 -5.68 -11.50 -1.60
N SER A 79 -5.56 -12.64 -0.91
CA SER A 79 -5.82 -13.97 -1.49
C SER A 79 -7.29 -14.20 -1.85
N ASP A 80 -8.21 -13.51 -1.17
CA ASP A 80 -9.65 -13.55 -1.46
C ASP A 80 -10.10 -12.42 -2.38
N GLY A 81 -9.17 -11.60 -2.86
CA GLY A 81 -9.45 -10.45 -3.73
C GLY A 81 -10.12 -9.27 -3.03
N LYS A 82 -10.41 -9.34 -1.72
CA LYS A 82 -11.21 -8.33 -1.03
C LYS A 82 -10.36 -7.12 -0.62
N GLU A 83 -10.72 -5.97 -1.15
CA GLU A 83 -10.18 -4.68 -0.73
C GLU A 83 -10.81 -4.25 0.60
N THR A 84 -10.00 -3.79 1.56
CA THR A 84 -10.52 -3.19 2.80
C THR A 84 -10.47 -1.67 2.79
N TYR A 85 -9.61 -1.08 1.95
CA TYR A 85 -9.52 0.36 1.80
C TYR A 85 -10.69 0.94 1.03
N LYS A 86 -11.13 2.13 1.44
CA LYS A 86 -12.10 2.93 0.69
C LYS A 86 -11.37 3.83 -0.31
N GLY A 87 -12.13 4.43 -1.23
CA GLY A 87 -11.58 5.49 -2.09
C GLY A 87 -11.03 6.66 -1.28
N ALA A 88 -10.10 7.44 -1.85
CA ALA A 88 -9.49 8.59 -1.18
C ALA A 88 -10.50 9.69 -0.79
N GLY A 89 -11.60 9.81 -1.54
CA GLY A 89 -12.52 10.95 -1.47
C GLY A 89 -12.14 12.04 -2.48
N ALA A 90 -13.09 12.93 -2.77
CA ALA A 90 -12.86 14.04 -3.69
C ALA A 90 -11.81 15.02 -3.13
N GLY A 91 -10.92 15.50 -3.98
CA GLY A 91 -9.86 16.44 -3.61
C GLY A 91 -8.68 15.82 -2.85
N LYS A 92 -8.69 14.51 -2.60
CA LYS A 92 -7.65 13.81 -1.83
C LYS A 92 -6.86 12.84 -2.68
N LEU A 93 -5.63 12.60 -2.26
CA LEU A 93 -4.81 11.50 -2.74
C LEU A 93 -4.79 10.38 -1.70
N ALA A 94 -4.65 9.15 -2.16
CA ALA A 94 -4.27 8.06 -1.26
C ALA A 94 -3.25 7.14 -1.90
N PHE A 95 -2.36 6.60 -1.07
CA PHE A 95 -1.30 5.69 -1.46
C PHE A 95 -1.28 4.53 -0.48
N ALA A 96 -1.53 3.31 -0.96
CA ALA A 96 -1.45 2.10 -0.15
C ALA A 96 -0.37 1.20 -0.69
N LEU A 97 0.47 0.65 0.20
CA LEU A 97 1.47 -0.34 -0.15
C LEU A 97 1.08 -1.67 0.52
N ASP A 98 1.06 -2.75 -0.25
CA ASP A 98 0.76 -4.09 0.26
C ASP A 98 1.61 -5.13 -0.50
N ALA A 99 1.58 -6.37 -0.02
CA ALA A 99 2.27 -7.49 -0.65
C ALA A 99 1.32 -8.68 -0.85
N SER A 100 1.40 -9.29 -2.03
CA SER A 100 0.81 -10.59 -2.31
C SER A 100 1.85 -11.67 -2.02
N VAL A 101 1.62 -12.47 -0.98
CA VAL A 101 2.48 -13.63 -0.67
C VAL A 101 2.38 -14.69 -1.76
N GLU A 102 1.16 -14.94 -2.26
CA GLU A 102 0.89 -15.93 -3.30
C GLU A 102 1.58 -15.57 -4.62
N LYS A 103 1.42 -14.31 -5.07
CA LYS A 103 2.01 -13.84 -6.33
C LYS A 103 3.47 -13.41 -6.17
N ARG A 104 3.98 -13.35 -4.94
CA ARG A 104 5.33 -12.86 -4.59
C ARG A 104 5.62 -11.48 -5.18
N GLN A 105 4.68 -10.56 -4.98
CA GLN A 105 4.72 -9.22 -5.55
C GLN A 105 4.37 -8.18 -4.50
N SER A 106 5.02 -7.03 -4.55
CA SER A 106 4.57 -5.83 -3.83
C SER A 106 3.74 -4.97 -4.76
N ILE A 107 2.72 -4.34 -4.20
CA ILE A 107 1.72 -3.59 -4.94
C ILE A 107 1.55 -2.24 -4.26
N LEU A 108 1.84 -1.16 -4.97
CA LEU A 108 1.41 0.18 -4.60
C LEU A 108 0.13 0.48 -5.36
N LYS A 109 -0.92 0.86 -4.64
CA LYS A 109 -2.17 1.36 -5.21
C LYS A 109 -2.29 2.84 -4.94
N ILE A 110 -2.68 3.57 -5.96
CA ILE A 110 -2.78 5.03 -5.94
C ILE A 110 -4.20 5.42 -6.30
N TRP A 111 -4.81 6.26 -5.46
CA TRP A 111 -6.09 6.88 -5.76
C TRP A 111 -5.85 8.37 -5.98
N ASN A 112 -6.13 8.84 -7.18
CA ASN A 112 -6.09 10.26 -7.49
C ASN A 112 -7.50 10.83 -7.46
N GLY A 113 -7.94 11.35 -6.31
CA GLY A 113 -9.23 12.03 -6.16
C GLY A 113 -9.23 13.49 -6.62
N LEU A 114 -8.13 13.98 -7.19
CA LEU A 114 -8.02 15.34 -7.71
C LEU A 114 -8.70 15.47 -9.08
N THR A 115 -8.94 16.72 -9.49
CA THR A 115 -9.48 17.08 -10.81
C THR A 115 -8.42 17.14 -11.91
N ARG A 116 -7.18 16.73 -11.61
CA ARG A 116 -6.01 16.79 -12.51
C ARG A 116 -5.12 15.57 -12.32
N PRO A 117 -4.32 15.18 -13.33
CA PRO A 117 -3.35 14.11 -13.18
C PRO A 117 -2.25 14.45 -12.18
N LEU A 118 -1.67 13.40 -11.60
CA LEU A 118 -0.57 13.51 -10.65
C LEU A 118 0.69 12.86 -11.20
N ALA A 119 1.77 13.63 -11.32
CA ALA A 119 3.13 13.12 -11.49
C ALA A 119 3.87 13.14 -10.16
N TYR A 120 4.76 12.17 -9.97
CA TYR A 120 5.65 12.06 -8.82
C TYR A 120 6.83 11.16 -9.17
N GLU A 121 7.86 11.18 -8.33
CA GLU A 121 8.93 10.19 -8.33
C GLU A 121 8.72 9.23 -7.16
N ALA A 122 9.13 7.97 -7.34
CA ALA A 122 9.11 6.98 -6.26
C ALA A 122 10.48 6.35 -6.02
N GLU A 123 10.95 6.43 -4.78
CA GLU A 123 12.04 5.60 -4.27
C GLU A 123 11.42 4.42 -3.50
N ILE A 124 11.68 3.20 -3.96
CA ILE A 124 11.27 2.00 -3.25
C ILE A 124 12.40 1.50 -2.36
N THR A 125 12.08 1.10 -1.13
CA THR A 125 12.98 0.34 -0.27
C THR A 125 12.51 -1.11 -0.22
N ALA A 126 13.37 -2.04 -0.61
CA ALA A 126 13.05 -3.46 -0.67
C ALA A 126 14.02 -4.30 0.17
N LEU A 127 13.56 -5.46 0.66
CA LEU A 127 14.37 -6.43 1.38
C LEU A 127 14.96 -7.47 0.42
N ARG A 128 16.27 -7.41 0.14
CA ARG A 128 16.96 -8.40 -0.69
C ARG A 128 18.11 -9.04 0.09
N GLY A 129 18.10 -10.37 0.20
CA GLY A 129 19.15 -11.11 0.92
C GLY A 129 19.33 -10.66 2.37
N GLY A 130 18.24 -10.28 3.05
CA GLY A 130 18.26 -9.76 4.42
C GLY A 130 18.72 -8.31 4.56
N LYS A 131 18.98 -7.59 3.45
CA LYS A 131 19.40 -6.19 3.45
C LYS A 131 18.33 -5.29 2.85
N LEU A 132 18.17 -4.10 3.41
CA LEU A 132 17.34 -3.06 2.83
C LEU A 132 18.10 -2.36 1.72
N MET A 133 17.48 -2.25 0.55
CA MET A 133 18.03 -1.61 -0.63
C MET A 133 17.06 -0.58 -1.17
N LYS A 134 17.57 0.61 -1.49
CA LYS A 134 16.82 1.69 -2.11
C LYS A 134 17.05 1.73 -3.61
N ARG A 135 16.02 2.05 -4.38
CA ARG A 135 16.15 2.36 -5.81
C ARG A 135 14.97 3.22 -6.28
N MET A 136 15.21 4.02 -7.31
CA MET A 136 14.12 4.70 -8.02
C MET A 136 13.29 3.68 -8.79
N SER A 137 11.98 3.88 -8.80
CA SER A 137 11.04 3.19 -9.67
C SER A 137 10.48 4.18 -10.68
N THR A 138 10.43 3.76 -11.93
CA THR A 138 9.67 4.48 -12.95
C THR A 138 8.19 4.27 -12.69
N ILE A 139 7.42 5.35 -12.66
CA ILE A 139 5.98 5.34 -12.41
C ILE A 139 5.27 6.24 -13.40
N CYS A 140 4.09 5.82 -13.84
CA CYS A 140 3.26 6.61 -14.73
C CYS A 140 2.32 7.55 -13.98
N THR A 141 2.07 8.72 -14.55
CA THR A 141 1.06 9.66 -14.06
C THR A 141 -0.30 9.00 -13.90
N VAL A 142 -0.95 9.24 -12.76
CA VAL A 142 -2.31 8.74 -12.51
C VAL A 142 -3.31 9.81 -12.94
N PRO A 143 -4.23 9.53 -13.89
CA PRO A 143 -5.21 10.51 -14.34
C PRO A 143 -6.11 11.03 -13.21
N ALA A 144 -6.74 12.18 -13.45
CA ALA A 144 -7.75 12.75 -12.54
C ALA A 144 -8.88 11.77 -12.26
N GLY A 145 -9.29 11.63 -11.00
CA GLY A 145 -10.35 10.72 -10.57
C GLY A 145 -10.04 9.22 -10.73
N ALA A 146 -8.83 8.85 -11.16
CA ALA A 146 -8.48 7.47 -11.50
C ALA A 146 -7.74 6.74 -10.37
N VAL A 147 -7.58 5.43 -10.58
CA VAL A 147 -6.77 4.55 -9.74
C VAL A 147 -5.62 3.99 -10.57
N GLY A 148 -4.40 4.07 -10.02
CA GLY A 148 -3.19 3.48 -10.59
C GLY A 148 -2.67 2.32 -9.72
N TYR A 149 -1.91 1.44 -10.34
CA TYR A 149 -1.23 0.34 -9.66
C TYR A 149 0.20 0.24 -10.17
N GLU A 150 1.13 0.08 -9.23
CA GLU A 150 2.51 -0.28 -9.51
C GLU A 150 2.80 -1.62 -8.85
N VAL A 151 3.46 -2.51 -9.60
CA VAL A 151 3.71 -3.88 -9.17
C VAL A 151 5.18 -4.19 -9.31
N TRP A 152 5.81 -4.63 -8.23
CA TRP A 152 7.22 -5.03 -8.22
C TRP A 152 7.37 -6.50 -7.80
N PRO A 153 8.32 -7.23 -8.40
CA PRO A 153 8.67 -8.59 -7.96
C PRO A 153 9.44 -8.61 -6.63
N ASP A 154 9.91 -7.45 -6.17
CA ASP A 154 10.65 -7.32 -4.93
C ASP A 154 9.72 -7.19 -3.73
N PRO A 155 10.14 -7.67 -2.53
CA PRO A 155 9.43 -7.38 -1.29
C PRO A 155 9.76 -5.94 -0.86
N VAL A 156 8.95 -5.01 -1.35
CA VAL A 156 9.00 -3.59 -1.02
C VAL A 156 8.38 -3.42 0.36
N ILE A 157 9.08 -2.66 1.19
CA ILE A 157 8.78 -2.47 2.61
C ILE A 157 8.33 -1.05 2.88
N SER A 158 8.75 -0.13 2.02
CA SER A 158 8.39 1.26 2.00
C SER A 158 8.51 1.82 0.59
N VAL A 159 7.64 2.77 0.26
CA VAL A 159 7.80 3.66 -0.89
C VAL A 159 7.84 5.09 -0.39
N THR A 160 8.84 5.85 -0.82
CA THR A 160 8.89 7.31 -0.63
C THR A 160 8.54 7.98 -1.94
N LEU A 161 7.44 8.73 -1.94
CA LEU A 161 6.90 9.46 -3.07
C LEU A 161 7.28 10.93 -2.92
N SER A 162 7.82 11.54 -3.95
CA SER A 162 8.32 12.92 -3.88
C SER A 162 8.20 13.65 -5.20
N LYS A 163 8.60 14.94 -5.22
CA LYS A 163 8.54 15.82 -6.40
C LYS A 163 7.17 15.78 -7.08
N PHE A 164 6.12 15.86 -6.27
CA PHE A 164 4.76 15.91 -6.76
C PHE A 164 4.59 17.12 -7.67
N ALA A 165 4.08 16.87 -8.87
CA ALA A 165 3.82 17.89 -9.85
C ALA A 165 2.47 17.64 -10.50
N GLU A 166 1.75 18.72 -10.74
CA GLU A 166 0.57 18.71 -11.60
C GLU A 166 1.05 18.61 -13.04
N THR A 167 0.49 17.68 -13.80
CA THR A 167 0.74 17.61 -15.25
C THR A 167 -0.52 17.98 -16.03
N PRO A 168 -0.38 18.56 -17.24
CA PRO A 168 -1.51 18.76 -18.14
C PRO A 168 -2.34 17.49 -18.31
N ALA A 169 -3.67 17.64 -18.40
CA ALA A 169 -4.65 16.54 -18.39
C ALA A 169 -4.45 15.49 -19.51
N ASP A 170 -3.75 15.87 -20.57
CA ASP A 170 -3.51 15.12 -21.81
C ASP A 170 -2.18 14.36 -21.84
N LYS A 171 -1.34 14.47 -20.80
CA LYS A 171 -0.02 13.83 -20.77
C LYS A 171 0.02 12.62 -19.84
N HIS A 172 0.08 11.43 -20.43
CA HIS A 172 0.54 10.23 -19.74
C HIS A 172 2.07 10.21 -19.77
N VAL A 173 2.71 10.51 -18.64
CA VAL A 173 4.18 10.53 -18.52
C VAL A 173 4.59 9.42 -17.58
N CYS A 174 5.49 8.54 -18.02
CA CYS A 174 6.18 7.59 -17.15
C CYS A 174 7.63 8.05 -17.01
N GLN A 175 8.07 8.22 -15.78
CA GLN A 175 9.41 8.71 -15.42
C GLN A 175 9.99 7.83 -14.32
#